data_AF-A0A3T1CL76-F1
#
_entry.id   AF-A0A3T1CL76-F1
#
_cell.length_a   1.000
_cell.length_b   1.000
_cell.length_c   1.000
_cell.angle_alpha   90.00
_cell.angle_beta   90.00
_cell.angle_gamma   90.00
#
_symmetry.space_group_name_H-M   'P 1'
#
loop_
_entity.id
_entity.type
_entity.pdbx_description
1 polymer ?
#
loop_
_entity_poly.entity_id
_entity_poly.type
_entity_poly.pdbx_seq_one_letter_code
_entity_poly.pdbx_strand_id
1 'polypeptide(L)'
;MTRKQETLATLQQMLALLQGERQALAALDLERITNCTDNKLDLCARLEAVEQDSLDEECLGVLDAVRRLNEINRRLRNLIASNVQNRLGALSGSNAPYAALPRQGLSMAHA
;
A
#
# COMPACT_ATOMS: atom_id res chain seq x y z
N MET A 1 5.37 -26.54 11.46
CA MET A 1 5.61 -25.13 11.84
C MET A 1 4.56 -24.73 12.85
N THR A 2 4.88 -23.83 13.78
CA THR A 2 3.85 -23.28 14.67
C THR A 2 3.03 -22.23 13.91
N ARG A 3 1.76 -22.04 14.25
CA ARG A 3 0.88 -21.02 13.64
C ARG A 3 1.53 -19.62 13.66
N LYS A 4 2.31 -19.32 14.71
CA LYS A 4 3.11 -18.08 14.82
C LYS A 4 4.18 -17.95 13.73
N GLN A 5 4.94 -19.01 13.47
CA GLN A 5 5.96 -19.02 12.42
C GLN A 5 5.35 -18.79 11.03
N GLU A 6 4.15 -19.32 10.79
CA GLU A 6 3.42 -19.12 9.53
C GLU A 6 2.96 -17.67 9.35
N THR A 7 2.45 -17.04 10.41
CA THR A 7 2.09 -15.61 10.39
C THR A 7 3.33 -14.74 10.13
N LEU A 8 4.42 -14.97 10.86
CA LEU A 8 5.66 -14.22 10.69
C LEU A 8 6.21 -14.35 9.26
N ALA A 9 6.24 -15.58 8.73
CA ALA A 9 6.66 -15.83 7.35
C ALA A 9 5.75 -15.11 6.33
N THR A 10 4.44 -15.07 6.57
CA THR A 10 3.49 -14.37 5.71
C THR A 10 3.69 -12.85 5.75
N LEU A 11 3.97 -12.27 6.93
CA LEU A 11 4.32 -10.85 7.06
C LEU A 11 5.65 -10.51 6.37
N GLN A 12 6.65 -11.37 6.47
CA GLN A 12 7.93 -11.22 5.76
C GLN A 12 7.74 -11.30 4.24
N GLN A 13 6.89 -12.20 3.75
CA GLN A 13 6.50 -12.27 2.33
C GLN A 13 5.82 -10.97 1.88
N MET A 14 4.88 -10.43 2.68
CA MET A 14 4.24 -9.14 2.39
C MET A 14 5.25 -8.00 2.34
N LEU A 15 6.22 -7.97 3.27
CA LEU A 15 7.28 -6.96 3.27
C LEU A 15 8.12 -7.02 2.00
N ALA A 16 8.57 -8.22 1.59
CA ALA A 16 9.33 -8.41 0.36
C ALA A 16 8.52 -8.01 -0.89
N LEU A 17 7.23 -8.36 -0.93
CA LEU A 17 6.33 -7.99 -2.01
C LEU A 17 6.17 -6.47 -2.12
N LEU A 18 6.01 -5.77 -1.00
CA LEU A 18 5.94 -4.30 -0.98
C LEU A 18 7.26 -3.63 -1.40
N GLN A 19 8.40 -4.25 -1.11
CA GLN A 19 9.69 -3.77 -1.63
C GLN A 19 9.77 -3.93 -3.15
N GLY A 20 9.27 -5.05 -3.68
CA GLY A 20 9.16 -5.30 -5.12
C GLY A 20 8.21 -4.32 -5.81
N GLU A 21 7.04 -4.05 -5.22
CA GLU A 21 6.10 -3.05 -5.74
C GLU A 21 6.73 -1.65 -5.77
N ARG A 22 7.50 -1.27 -4.74
CA ARG A 22 8.21 0.02 -4.73
C ARG A 22 9.14 0.17 -5.93
N GLN A 23 9.86 -0.89 -6.27
CA GLN A 23 10.73 -0.90 -7.46
C GLN A 23 9.91 -0.82 -8.75
N ALA A 24 8.79 -1.55 -8.84
CA ALA A 24 7.90 -1.50 -10.00
C ALA A 24 7.29 -0.10 -10.20
N LEU A 25 6.87 0.56 -9.12
CA LEU A 25 6.40 1.95 -9.13
C LEU A 25 7.49 2.91 -9.61
N ALA A 26 8.73 2.75 -9.15
CA ALA A 26 9.86 3.57 -9.59
C ALA A 26 10.21 3.36 -11.07
N ALA A 27 10.01 2.14 -11.59
CA ALA A 27 10.23 1.79 -12.99
C ALA A 27 9.02 2.08 -13.90
N LEU A 28 7.87 2.47 -13.34
CA LEU A 28 6.59 2.57 -14.06
C LEU A 28 6.19 1.27 -14.78
N ASP A 29 6.53 0.12 -14.19
CA ASP A 29 6.30 -1.21 -14.74
C ASP A 29 4.88 -1.69 -14.40
N LEU A 30 3.94 -1.49 -15.33
CA LEU A 30 2.51 -1.77 -15.11
C LEU A 30 2.21 -3.26 -14.89
N GLU A 31 2.86 -4.15 -15.64
CA GLU A 31 2.65 -5.58 -15.51
C GLU A 31 3.06 -6.04 -14.12
N ARG A 32 4.23 -5.62 -13.66
CA ARG A 32 4.73 -5.96 -12.33
C ARG A 32 3.92 -5.32 -11.21
N ILE A 33 3.39 -4.10 -11.38
CA ILE A 33 2.46 -3.47 -10.43
C ILE A 33 1.17 -4.31 -10.29
N THR A 34 0.63 -4.78 -11.41
CA THR A 34 -0.59 -5.60 -11.43
C THR A 34 -0.35 -6.94 -10.74
N ASN A 35 0.73 -7.63 -11.09
CA ASN A 35 1.15 -8.87 -10.44
C ASN A 35 1.39 -8.69 -8.93
N CYS A 36 1.98 -7.56 -8.51
CA CYS A 36 2.13 -7.26 -7.09
C CYS A 36 0.77 -7.07 -6.39
N THR A 37 -0.24 -6.54 -7.09
CA THR A 37 -1.57 -6.32 -6.53
C THR A 37 -2.27 -7.65 -6.24
N ASP A 38 -2.24 -8.60 -7.18
CA ASP A 38 -2.87 -9.90 -6.99
C ASP A 38 -2.22 -10.69 -5.84
N ASN A 39 -0.88 -10.70 -5.80
CA ASN A 39 -0.14 -11.36 -4.72
C ASN A 39 -0.38 -10.71 -3.34
N LYS A 40 -0.66 -9.40 -3.28
CA LYS A 40 -1.04 -8.75 -2.01
C LYS A 40 -2.37 -9.23 -1.52
N LEU A 41 -3.35 -9.38 -2.42
CA LEU A 41 -4.69 -9.87 -2.04
C LEU A 41 -4.61 -11.29 -1.49
N ASP A 42 -3.81 -12.17 -2.10
CA ASP A 42 -3.57 -13.51 -1.59
C ASP A 42 -2.95 -13.51 -0.17
N LEU A 43 -1.91 -12.70 0.04
CA LEU A 43 -1.28 -12.57 1.35
C LEU A 43 -2.21 -11.94 2.39
N CYS A 44 -3.05 -10.97 2.01
CA CYS A 44 -4.07 -10.41 2.89
C CYS A 44 -5.10 -11.47 3.30
N ALA A 45 -5.60 -12.28 2.36
CA ALA A 45 -6.55 -13.35 2.65
C ALA A 45 -5.95 -14.38 3.62
N ARG A 46 -4.65 -14.70 3.50
CA ARG A 46 -3.93 -15.55 4.45
C ARG A 46 -3.81 -14.94 5.85
N LEU A 47 -3.68 -13.61 5.94
CA LEU A 47 -3.59 -12.88 7.20
C LEU A 47 -4.94 -12.61 7.86
N GLU A 48 -6.06 -12.65 7.12
CA GLU A 48 -7.41 -12.47 7.68
C GLU A 48 -7.77 -13.51 8.75
N ALA A 49 -7.23 -14.72 8.63
CA ALA A 49 -7.45 -15.80 9.59
C ALA A 49 -6.63 -15.67 10.88
N VAL A 50 -5.78 -14.63 11.01
CA VAL A 50 -4.88 -14.44 12.15
C VAL A 50 -5.55 -13.55 13.20
N GLU A 51 -5.76 -14.10 14.39
CA GLU A 51 -6.26 -13.35 15.55
C GLU A 51 -5.20 -12.38 16.08
N GLN A 52 -5.59 -11.15 16.42
CA GLN A 52 -4.66 -10.12 16.90
C GLN A 52 -3.92 -10.53 18.18
N ASP A 53 -4.61 -11.19 19.12
CA ASP A 53 -4.02 -11.66 20.38
C ASP A 53 -2.96 -12.77 20.19
N SER A 54 -2.89 -13.36 18.99
CA SER A 54 -1.89 -14.36 18.64
C SER A 54 -0.56 -13.76 18.17
N LEU A 55 -0.50 -12.44 17.93
CA LEU A 55 0.68 -11.72 17.46
C LEU A 55 1.61 -11.38 18.63
N ASP A 56 2.86 -11.83 18.54
CA ASP A 56 3.92 -11.44 19.48
C ASP A 56 4.68 -10.19 19.00
N GLU A 57 5.62 -9.73 19.82
CA GLU A 57 6.41 -8.52 19.58
C GLU A 57 7.15 -8.56 18.22
N GLU A 58 7.65 -9.73 17.82
CA GLU A 58 8.33 -9.91 16.53
C GLU A 58 7.35 -9.71 15.37
N CYS A 59 6.19 -10.36 15.41
CA CYS A 59 5.14 -10.18 14.40
C CYS A 59 4.69 -8.72 14.31
N LEU A 60 4.52 -8.05 15.45
CA LEU A 60 4.13 -6.63 15.52
C LEU A 60 5.20 -5.72 14.90
N GLY A 61 6.49 -6.01 15.14
CA GLY A 61 7.60 -5.27 14.54
C GLY A 61 7.62 -5.37 13.01
N VAL A 62 7.42 -6.58 12.46
CA VAL A 62 7.33 -6.77 11.00
C VAL A 62 6.06 -6.12 10.44
N LEU A 63 4.94 -6.21 11.14
CA LEU A 63 3.68 -5.55 10.73
C LEU A 63 3.83 -4.03 10.64
N ASP A 64 4.54 -3.40 11.58
CA ASP A 64 4.84 -1.97 11.52
C ASP A 64 5.71 -1.62 10.29
N ALA A 65 6.74 -2.42 10.01
CA ALA A 65 7.57 -2.25 8.82
C ALA A 65 6.75 -2.37 7.52
N VAL A 66 5.85 -3.36 7.44
CA VAL A 66 4.91 -3.54 6.32
C VAL A 66 4.01 -2.31 6.17
N ARG A 67 3.42 -1.81 7.25
CA ARG A 67 2.58 -0.60 7.23
C ARG A 67 3.34 0.63 6.73
N ARG A 68 4.54 0.87 7.25
CA ARG A 68 5.39 1.99 6.84
C ARG A 68 5.74 1.91 5.36
N LEU A 69 6.09 0.73 4.87
CA LEU A 69 6.46 0.56 3.46
C LEU A 69 5.25 0.72 2.53
N ASN A 70 4.09 0.21 2.90
CA ASN A 70 2.85 0.42 2.13
C ASN A 70 2.49 1.90 2.03
N GLU A 71 2.67 2.66 3.12
CA GLU A 71 2.46 4.10 3.12
C GLU A 71 3.43 4.84 2.18
N ILE A 72 4.70 4.43 2.14
CA ILE A 72 5.68 4.94 1.19
C ILE A 72 5.24 4.66 -0.25
N ASN A 73 4.79 3.44 -0.56
CA ASN A 73 4.32 3.07 -1.90
C ASN A 73 3.08 3.87 -2.31
N ARG A 74 2.14 4.10 -1.38
CA ARG A 74 0.98 4.97 -1.60
C ARG A 74 1.40 6.40 -1.96
N ARG A 75 2.34 6.97 -1.21
CA ARG A 75 2.86 8.33 -1.46
C ARG A 75 3.56 8.41 -2.81
N LEU A 76 4.38 7.43 -3.16
CA LEU A 76 5.09 7.38 -4.45
C LEU A 76 4.10 7.36 -5.62
N ARG A 77 3.09 6.48 -5.56
CA ARG A 77 2.03 6.40 -6.58
C ARG A 77 1.29 7.72 -6.76
N ASN A 78 0.93 8.38 -5.65
CA ASN A 78 0.24 9.67 -5.67
C ASN A 78 1.12 10.78 -6.27
N LEU A 79 2.43 10.78 -5.96
CA LEU A 79 3.37 11.74 -6.51
C LEU A 79 3.50 11.56 -8.04
N ILE A 80 3.63 10.31 -8.51
CA ILE A 80 3.66 9.98 -9.94
C ILE A 80 2.39 10.49 -10.64
N ALA A 81 1.21 10.19 -10.10
CA ALA A 81 -0.06 10.62 -10.66
C ALA A 81 -0.18 12.16 -10.73
N SER A 82 0.17 12.86 -9.65
CA SER A 82 0.19 14.33 -9.61
C SER A 82 1.16 14.91 -10.63
N ASN A 83 2.36 14.33 -10.78
CA ASN A 83 3.34 14.79 -11.75
C ASN A 83 2.84 14.67 -13.19
N VAL A 84 2.26 13.51 -13.54
CA VAL A 84 1.69 13.28 -14.87
C VAL A 84 0.52 14.23 -15.14
N GLN A 85 -0.40 14.39 -14.19
CA GLN A 85 -1.54 15.30 -14.34
C GLN A 85 -1.10 16.76 -14.53
N ASN A 86 -0.14 17.25 -13.76
CA ASN A 86 0.34 18.63 -13.88
C ASN A 86 0.96 18.88 -15.28
N ARG A 87 1.70 17.91 -15.82
CA ARG A 87 2.28 18.02 -17.17
C ARG A 87 1.21 18.03 -18.24
N LEU A 88 0.20 17.16 -18.14
CA LEU A 88 -0.92 17.13 -19.08
C LEU A 88 -1.74 18.43 -19.00
N GLY A 89 -2.02 18.94 -17.80
CA GLY A 89 -2.73 20.20 -17.58
C GLY A 89 -2.01 21.41 -18.18
N ALA A 90 -0.67 21.44 -18.10
CA ALA A 90 0.15 22.47 -18.74
C ALA A 90 0.02 22.45 -20.27
N LEU A 91 -0.12 21.27 -20.89
CA LEU A 91 -0.31 21.14 -22.34
C LEU A 91 -1.72 21.53 -22.79
N SER A 92 -2.74 21.32 -21.96
CA SER A 92 -4.14 21.65 -22.26
C SER A 92 -4.55 23.08 -21.88
N GLY A 93 -3.62 23.88 -21.32
CA GLY A 93 -3.92 25.23 -20.83
C GLY A 93 -4.80 25.28 -19.58
N SER A 94 -5.08 24.13 -18.97
CA SER A 94 -5.91 23.97 -17.78
C SER A 94 -5.06 23.55 -16.58
N ASN A 95 -4.47 24.53 -15.89
CA ASN A 95 -3.75 24.28 -14.63
C ASN A 95 -4.76 24.15 -13.48
N ALA A 96 -5.39 22.99 -13.35
CA ALA A 96 -6.06 22.59 -12.12
C ALA A 96 -5.18 21.55 -11.41
N PRO A 97 -4.34 21.94 -10.43
CA PRO A 97 -3.62 20.96 -9.62
C PRO A 97 -4.62 20.08 -8.88
N TYR A 98 -4.26 18.81 -8.71
CA TYR A 98 -5.06 17.75 -8.10
C TYR A 98 -5.83 18.25 -6.87
N ALA A 99 -7.15 18.37 -6.95
CA ALA A 99 -8.00 18.44 -5.78
C ALA A 99 -7.95 17.04 -5.15
N ALA A 100 -7.31 16.92 -3.99
CA ALA A 100 -7.35 15.68 -3.22
C ALA A 100 -8.82 15.27 -3.09
N LEU A 101 -9.17 14.07 -3.57
CA LEU A 101 -10.51 13.49 -3.39
C LEU A 101 -10.89 13.68 -1.91
N PRO A 102 -12.07 14.26 -1.61
CA PRO A 102 -12.48 14.43 -0.22
C PRO A 102 -12.44 13.06 0.44
N ARG A 103 -11.75 12.95 1.58
CA ARG A 103 -11.89 11.80 2.47
C ARG A 103 -13.37 11.76 2.88
N GLN A 104 -14.20 11.01 2.17
CA GLN A 104 -15.52 10.66 2.64
C GLN A 104 -15.34 9.90 3.96
N GLY A 105 -15.66 10.56 5.06
CA GLY A 105 -15.60 10.00 6.40
C GLY A 105 -14.87 10.90 7.39
N LEU A 106 -15.47 12.05 7.73
CA LEU A 106 -15.42 12.64 9.07
C LEU A 106 -16.32 13.88 9.15
N SER A 107 -17.62 13.66 9.39
CA SER A 107 -18.42 14.45 10.33
C SER A 107 -19.78 13.77 10.50
N MET A 108 -19.83 12.85 11.47
CA MET A 108 -21.06 12.62 12.24
C MET A 108 -21.16 13.75 13.26
N ALA A 109 -22.39 14.14 13.54
CA ALA A 109 -22.87 15.06 14.58
C ALA A 109 -22.72 16.55 14.29
N HIS A 110 -23.86 17.22 14.06
CA HIS A 110 -24.37 18.27 14.96
C HIS A 110 -25.88 18.47 14.75
N ALA A 111 -26.61 18.32 15.87
CA ALA A 111 -27.95 18.80 16.24
C ALA A 111 -29.13 18.59 15.28
#